data_AF-F2RHQ8-F1
#
_entry.id   AF-F2RHQ8-F1
#
_cell.length_a   1.000
_cell.length_b   1.000
_cell.length_c   1.000
_cell.angle_alpha   90.00
_cell.angle_beta   90.00
_cell.angle_gamma   90.00
#
_symmetry.space_group_name_H-M   'P 1'
#
loop_
_entity.id
_entity.type
_entity.pdbx_description
1 polymer ?
#
loop_
_entity_poly.entity_id
_entity_poly.type
_entity_poly.pdbx_seq_one_letter_code
_entity_poly.pdbx_strand_id
1 'polypeptide(L)'
;MRPVDTPHRASYRRDTISDDARNIERQESPHAFHSAHRPGRRPVSRQGQAVVLDAPRTMRLVRHVPRQAGPGEAQVRVHAVGISRSDRDVYLGRRPVPYVRYPVTPGHEWSGTVTAVGEGAPASLLGRKVVGEGLRNCETCAPCRDGDTNLCTAGYE
;
A
#
# COMPACT_ATOMS: atom_id res chain seq x y z
N MET A 1 3.80 41.59 28.70
CA MET A 1 3.19 40.84 29.83
C MET A 1 2.24 39.82 29.22
N ARG A 2 2.39 38.50 29.34
CA ARG A 2 3.32 37.61 30.05
C ARG A 2 3.55 36.36 29.16
N PRO A 3 4.58 35.55 29.44
CA PRO A 3 5.24 34.64 28.50
C PRO A 3 4.58 33.27 28.46
N VAL A 4 4.90 32.48 27.42
CA VAL A 4 4.74 31.02 27.47
C VAL A 4 6.12 30.42 27.23
N ASP A 5 6.79 30.10 28.34
CA ASP A 5 8.03 29.32 28.39
C ASP A 5 7.72 27.84 28.13
N THR A 6 8.38 27.26 27.11
CA THR A 6 8.97 25.90 26.94
C THR A 6 8.19 24.62 27.35
N PRO A 7 8.63 23.39 26.97
CA PRO A 7 9.44 22.92 25.84
C PRO A 7 8.77 21.76 25.06
N HIS A 8 8.94 21.64 23.74
CA HIS A 8 8.88 20.32 23.10
C HIS A 8 10.05 20.13 22.15
N ARG A 9 11.20 19.79 22.74
CA ARG A 9 12.15 18.90 22.07
C ARG A 9 11.45 17.54 21.93
N ALA A 10 11.02 17.21 20.73
CA ALA A 10 10.95 15.82 20.29
C ALA A 10 11.82 15.71 19.05
N SER A 11 13.12 15.59 19.28
CA SER A 11 14.03 15.06 18.28
C SER A 11 13.65 13.61 18.04
N TYR A 12 13.06 13.31 16.89
CA TYR A 12 13.07 11.97 16.34
C TYR A 12 13.60 12.04 14.90
N ARG A 13 14.92 11.84 14.79
CA ARG A 13 15.56 11.43 13.54
C ARG A 13 15.86 9.95 13.65
N ARG A 14 15.41 9.19 12.65
CA ARG A 14 16.02 8.02 11.98
C ARG A 14 14.89 7.40 11.15
N ASP A 15 14.90 7.63 9.84
CA ASP A 15 15.51 6.76 8.83
C ASP A 15 14.48 5.70 8.37
N THR A 16 13.89 5.98 7.20
CA THR A 16 13.23 5.05 6.28
C THR A 16 12.39 3.93 6.89
N ILE A 17 11.10 4.20 7.00
CA ILE A 17 9.94 3.33 6.71
C ILE A 17 8.76 4.26 6.93
N SER A 18 7.87 4.39 5.93
CA SER A 18 6.70 5.22 6.13
C SER A 18 5.91 4.68 7.31
N ASP A 19 5.81 5.47 8.37
CA ASP A 19 5.42 5.06 9.71
C ASP A 19 3.89 5.00 9.84
N ASP A 20 3.21 4.42 8.85
CA ASP A 20 1.76 4.19 8.86
C ASP A 20 1.35 3.00 9.73
N ALA A 21 2.29 2.47 10.53
CA ALA A 21 1.96 1.58 11.64
C ALA A 21 1.33 2.33 12.83
N ARG A 22 1.39 3.67 12.88
CA ARG A 22 0.86 4.47 13.99
C ARG A 22 -0.58 4.95 13.83
N ASN A 23 -1.18 4.83 12.64
CA ASN A 23 -2.59 5.18 12.42
C ASN A 23 -3.55 3.98 12.52
N ILE A 24 -3.10 2.86 13.09
CA ILE A 24 -3.98 1.79 13.59
C ILE A 24 -4.43 2.18 15.01
N GLU A 25 -5.10 3.31 15.16
CA GLU A 25 -5.98 3.46 16.31
C GLU A 25 -7.08 2.42 16.18
N ARG A 26 -7.37 1.70 17.27
CA ARG A 26 -8.51 0.79 17.33
C ARG A 26 -9.77 1.60 17.06
N GLN A 27 -10.25 1.62 15.82
CA GLN A 27 -11.65 1.90 15.57
C GLN A 27 -12.43 0.68 16.04
N GLU A 28 -12.80 0.67 17.32
CA GLU A 28 -13.84 -0.23 17.81
C GLU A 28 -15.16 0.22 17.16
N SER A 29 -15.55 -0.49 16.09
CA SER A 29 -16.86 -0.29 15.48
C SER A 29 -17.92 -0.93 16.38
N PRO A 30 -18.97 -0.21 16.82
CA PRO A 30 -20.02 -0.74 17.69
C PRO A 30 -20.99 -1.69 16.98
N HIS A 31 -20.73 -2.04 15.71
CA HIS A 31 -21.57 -2.93 14.93
C HIS A 31 -20.89 -4.29 14.77
N ALA A 32 -21.30 -5.25 15.60
CA ALA A 32 -20.94 -6.65 15.44
C ALA A 32 -21.51 -7.19 14.12
N PHE A 33 -20.70 -7.17 13.06
CA PHE A 33 -21.00 -7.89 11.83
C PHE A 33 -21.02 -9.38 12.12
N HIS A 34 -22.21 -9.96 12.22
CA HIS A 34 -22.40 -11.40 12.29
C HIS A 34 -21.91 -12.00 10.97
N SER A 35 -20.73 -12.61 11.01
CA SER A 35 -20.17 -13.35 9.88
C SER A 35 -20.95 -14.66 9.71
N ALA A 36 -21.90 -14.68 8.78
CA ALA A 36 -22.47 -15.94 8.30
C ALA A 36 -21.33 -16.76 7.69
N HIS A 37 -21.03 -17.89 8.31
CA HIS A 37 -19.97 -18.81 7.93
C HIS A 37 -20.22 -19.34 6.52
N ARG A 38 -19.53 -18.76 5.52
CA ARG A 38 -19.55 -19.31 4.15
C ARG A 38 -18.67 -20.57 4.12
N PRO A 39 -19.15 -21.69 3.54
CA PRO A 39 -18.38 -22.93 3.47
C PRO A 39 -17.05 -22.70 2.76
N GLY A 40 -16.01 -23.34 3.30
CA GLY A 40 -14.60 -23.10 3.00
C GLY A 40 -14.30 -23.05 1.50
N ARG A 41 -13.73 -21.92 1.06
CA ARG A 41 -13.03 -21.87 -0.23
C ARG A 41 -11.93 -22.92 -0.21
N ARG A 42 -11.95 -23.85 -1.17
CA ARG A 42 -10.87 -24.84 -1.40
C ARG A 42 -9.52 -24.12 -1.32
N PRO A 43 -8.49 -24.72 -0.69
CA PRO A 43 -7.15 -24.15 -0.73
C PRO A 43 -6.73 -24.07 -2.20
N VAL A 44 -6.67 -22.86 -2.74
CA VAL A 44 -6.18 -22.64 -4.10
C VAL A 44 -4.67 -22.76 -4.02
N SER A 45 -4.15 -23.98 -4.20
CA SER A 45 -2.72 -24.25 -4.41
C SER A 45 -2.27 -23.83 -5.81
N ARG A 46 -2.74 -22.69 -6.31
CA ARG A 46 -2.34 -22.18 -7.64
C ARG A 46 -1.25 -21.15 -7.45
N GLN A 47 -0.15 -21.38 -8.15
CA GLN A 47 0.79 -20.34 -8.50
C GLN A 47 -0.01 -19.12 -8.99
N GLY A 48 0.32 -17.92 -8.49
CA GLY A 48 -0.48 -16.72 -8.72
C GLY A 48 -0.61 -16.37 -10.20
N GLN A 49 -1.65 -15.64 -10.56
CA GLN A 49 -1.78 -14.99 -11.87
C GLN A 49 -1.77 -13.47 -11.67
N ALA A 50 -1.30 -12.74 -12.67
CA ALA A 50 -1.36 -11.28 -12.69
C ALA A 50 -1.86 -10.79 -14.06
N VAL A 51 -2.65 -9.72 -14.06
CA VAL A 51 -2.94 -8.96 -15.29
C VAL A 51 -1.80 -7.97 -15.50
N VAL A 52 -1.21 -7.97 -16.69
CA VAL A 52 -0.19 -6.99 -17.08
C VAL A 52 -0.72 -6.23 -18.27
N LEU A 53 -0.67 -4.90 -18.19
CA LEU A 53 -0.89 -4.01 -19.31
C LEU A 53 0.47 -3.73 -19.94
N ASP A 54 0.68 -4.16 -21.19
CA ASP A 54 1.95 -3.93 -21.90
C ASP A 54 1.95 -2.57 -22.64
N ALA A 55 0.77 -2.06 -22.97
CA ALA A 55 0.53 -0.75 -23.60
C ALA A 55 -0.96 -0.37 -23.43
N PRO A 56 -1.38 0.87 -23.77
CA PRO A 56 -2.80 1.22 -23.82
C PRO A 56 -3.61 0.22 -24.65
N ARG A 57 -4.71 -0.26 -24.07
CA ARG A 57 -5.64 -1.27 -24.61
C ARG A 57 -5.04 -2.67 -24.84
N THR A 58 -3.83 -2.92 -24.38
CA THR A 58 -3.15 -4.21 -24.54
C THR A 58 -2.91 -4.84 -23.17
N MET A 59 -3.54 -5.98 -22.90
CA MET A 59 -3.39 -6.71 -21.65
C MET A 59 -3.15 -8.20 -21.86
N ARG A 60 -2.45 -8.82 -20.90
CA ARG A 60 -2.26 -10.26 -20.82
C ARG A 60 -2.42 -10.76 -19.40
N LEU A 61 -2.90 -12.01 -19.29
CA LEU A 61 -2.88 -12.75 -18.04
C LEU A 61 -1.60 -13.58 -18.01
N VAL A 62 -0.78 -13.38 -16.98
CA VAL A 62 0.54 -14.01 -16.87
C VAL A 62 0.60 -14.84 -15.61
N ARG A 63 1.42 -15.88 -15.63
CA ARG A 63 1.84 -16.55 -14.41
C ARG A 63 2.68 -15.58 -13.58
N HIS A 64 2.28 -15.36 -12.34
CA HIS A 64 3.00 -14.52 -11.39
C HIS A 64 3.82 -15.39 -10.43
N VAL A 65 5.11 -15.09 -10.37
CA VAL A 65 6.01 -15.58 -9.33
C VAL A 65 6.30 -14.40 -8.42
N PRO A 66 5.81 -14.40 -7.16
CA PRO A 66 6.12 -13.33 -6.22
C PRO A 66 7.63 -13.20 -6.04
N ARG A 67 8.13 -11.97 -6.09
CA ARG A 67 9.51 -11.69 -5.67
C ARG A 67 9.60 -11.82 -4.15
N GLN A 68 10.79 -12.18 -3.68
CA GLN A 68 11.12 -12.08 -2.25
C GLN A 68 11.08 -10.60 -1.83
N ALA A 69 10.67 -10.35 -0.60
CA ALA A 69 10.71 -9.01 -0.02
C ALA A 69 12.17 -8.55 0.13
N GLY A 70 12.51 -7.40 -0.46
CA GLY A 70 13.79 -6.75 -0.26
C GLY A 70 13.89 -6.05 1.11
N PRO A 71 15.06 -5.46 1.44
CA PRO A 71 15.23 -4.70 2.68
C PRO A 71 14.16 -3.60 2.83
N GLY A 72 13.55 -3.52 4.01
CA GLY A 72 12.45 -2.60 4.31
C GLY A 72 11.10 -2.95 3.68
N GLU A 73 11.01 -4.00 2.86
CA GLU A 73 9.77 -4.39 2.18
C GLU A 73 9.00 -5.49 2.92
N ALA A 74 7.70 -5.59 2.63
CA ALA A 74 6.85 -6.69 3.02
C ALA A 74 6.22 -7.34 1.79
N GLN A 75 6.22 -8.68 1.74
CA GLN A 75 5.51 -9.43 0.71
C GLN A 75 4.07 -9.68 1.18
N VAL A 76 3.10 -9.31 0.34
CA VAL A 76 1.67 -9.47 0.63
C VAL A 76 1.02 -10.47 -0.31
N ARG A 77 0.29 -11.43 0.24
CA ARG A 77 -0.68 -12.22 -0.51
C ARG A 77 -1.97 -11.40 -0.64
N VAL A 78 -2.22 -10.89 -1.84
CA VAL A 78 -3.46 -10.18 -2.17
C VAL A 78 -4.64 -11.16 -2.19
N HIS A 79 -5.72 -10.83 -1.49
CA HIS A 79 -6.95 -11.62 -1.44
C HIS A 79 -8.03 -11.08 -2.37
N ALA A 80 -8.09 -9.75 -2.50
CA ALA A 80 -9.04 -9.04 -3.33
C ALA A 80 -8.42 -7.73 -3.82
N VAL A 81 -8.82 -7.32 -5.02
CA VAL A 81 -8.49 -6.03 -5.62
C VAL A 81 -9.72 -5.47 -6.32
N GLY A 82 -10.03 -4.20 -6.08
CA GLY A 82 -11.08 -3.44 -6.73
C GLY A 82 -10.66 -2.98 -8.13
N ILE A 83 -11.65 -2.68 -8.97
CA ILE A 83 -11.43 -2.04 -10.27
C ILE A 83 -12.00 -0.63 -10.17
N SER A 84 -11.14 0.36 -10.34
CA SER A 84 -11.49 1.76 -10.24
C SER A 84 -11.57 2.43 -11.62
N ARG A 85 -12.03 3.68 -11.64
CA ARG A 85 -11.91 4.55 -12.81
C ARG A 85 -10.44 4.78 -13.21
N SER A 86 -9.52 4.83 -12.25
CA SER A 86 -8.09 4.99 -12.50
C SER A 86 -7.54 3.84 -13.33
N ASP A 87 -7.93 2.60 -13.01
CA ASP A 87 -7.46 1.42 -13.74
C ASP A 87 -7.96 1.43 -15.18
N ARG A 88 -9.18 1.93 -15.40
CA ARG A 88 -9.71 2.20 -16.75
C ARG A 88 -8.91 3.28 -17.47
N ASP A 89 -8.57 4.36 -16.79
CA ASP A 89 -7.78 5.46 -17.39
C ASP A 89 -6.34 5.02 -17.68
N VAL A 90 -5.77 4.14 -16.85
CA VAL A 90 -4.53 3.42 -17.17
C VAL A 90 -4.78 2.59 -18.43
N TYR A 91 -5.70 1.62 -18.43
CA TYR A 91 -5.98 0.79 -19.62
C TYR A 91 -6.17 1.58 -20.92
N LEU A 92 -6.82 2.74 -20.88
CA LEU A 92 -7.05 3.59 -22.05
C LEU A 92 -5.88 4.50 -22.45
N GLY A 93 -4.78 4.53 -21.68
CA GLY A 93 -3.63 5.41 -21.92
C GLY A 93 -3.89 6.88 -21.61
N ARG A 94 -4.81 7.18 -20.68
CA ARG A 94 -5.24 8.54 -20.32
C ARG A 94 -4.54 9.10 -19.09
N ARG A 95 -3.75 8.29 -18.40
CA ARG A 95 -2.95 8.71 -17.24
C ARG A 95 -1.67 9.39 -17.71
N PRO A 96 -1.31 10.58 -17.18
CA PRO A 96 -0.07 11.26 -17.55
C PRO A 96 1.16 10.42 -17.22
N VAL A 97 2.21 10.57 -18.03
CA VAL A 97 3.47 9.80 -17.95
C VAL A 97 4.10 9.76 -16.54
N PRO A 98 4.08 10.83 -15.73
CA PRO A 98 4.62 10.75 -14.37
C PRO A 98 3.91 9.74 -13.45
N TYR A 99 2.67 9.36 -13.76
CA TYR A 99 1.86 8.48 -12.90
C TYR A 99 1.79 7.03 -13.38
N VAL A 100 2.15 6.75 -14.63
CA VAL A 100 2.11 5.39 -15.18
C VAL A 100 3.19 5.17 -16.23
N ARG A 101 3.87 4.03 -16.12
CA ARG A 101 4.80 3.53 -17.13
C ARG A 101 4.43 2.09 -17.47
N TYR A 102 4.36 1.76 -18.74
CA TYR A 102 4.14 0.40 -19.20
C TYR A 102 5.47 -0.34 -19.36
N PRO A 103 5.50 -1.67 -19.14
CA PRO A 103 4.39 -2.52 -18.70
C PRO A 103 4.04 -2.31 -17.21
N VAL A 104 2.76 -2.47 -16.85
CA VAL A 104 2.27 -2.28 -15.47
C VAL A 104 1.25 -3.33 -15.06
N THR A 105 1.31 -3.76 -13.79
CA THR A 105 0.22 -4.51 -13.14
C THR A 105 -0.70 -3.49 -12.44
N PRO A 106 -1.92 -3.24 -12.94
CA PRO A 106 -2.84 -2.27 -12.33
C PRO A 106 -3.45 -2.80 -11.02
N GLY A 107 -4.18 -1.93 -10.31
CA GLY A 107 -4.82 -2.24 -9.04
C GLY A 107 -4.15 -1.56 -7.84
N HIS A 108 -4.74 -0.45 -7.40
CA HIS A 108 -4.33 0.31 -6.20
C HIS A 108 -5.36 0.23 -5.07
N GLU A 109 -6.42 -0.56 -5.24
CA GLU A 109 -7.47 -0.77 -4.25
C GLU A 109 -7.49 -2.24 -3.81
N TRP A 110 -6.52 -2.67 -3.02
CA TRP A 110 -6.37 -4.09 -2.66
C TRP A 110 -6.27 -4.33 -1.16
N SER A 111 -6.61 -5.55 -0.75
CA SER A 111 -6.41 -6.06 0.61
C SER A 111 -5.75 -7.43 0.60
N GLY A 112 -4.99 -7.72 1.64
CA GLY A 112 -4.13 -8.89 1.69
C GLY A 112 -3.66 -9.28 3.08
N THR A 113 -2.77 -10.26 3.12
CA THR A 113 -2.05 -10.68 4.32
C THR A 113 -0.55 -10.69 4.06
N VAL A 114 0.23 -10.13 4.98
CA VAL A 114 1.69 -10.17 4.91
C VAL A 114 2.18 -11.61 5.09
N THR A 115 2.95 -12.11 4.13
CA THR A 115 3.48 -13.48 4.12
C THR A 115 4.98 -13.57 4.34
N ALA A 116 5.72 -12.49 4.09
CA ALA A 116 7.14 -12.39 4.37
C ALA A 116 7.50 -10.93 4.60
N VAL A 117 8.62 -10.69 5.30
CA VAL A 117 9.22 -9.37 5.47
C VAL A 117 10.71 -9.47 5.14
N GLY A 118 11.27 -8.43 4.54
CA GLY A 118 12.70 -8.35 4.29
C GLY A 118 13.47 -7.81 5.49
N GLU A 119 14.79 -7.70 5.35
CA GLU A 119 15.68 -7.18 6.39
C GLU A 119 15.28 -5.75 6.80
N GLY A 120 15.27 -5.46 8.11
CA GLY A 120 14.90 -4.14 8.64
C GLY A 120 13.40 -3.86 8.71
N ALA A 121 12.55 -4.64 8.02
CA ALA A 121 11.11 -4.53 8.17
C ALA A 121 10.63 -5.20 9.48
N PRO A 122 9.64 -4.62 10.20
CA PRO A 122 9.20 -5.18 11.47
C PRO A 122 8.61 -6.60 11.34
N ALA A 123 9.18 -7.56 12.06
CA ALA A 123 8.70 -8.95 12.07
C ALA A 123 7.25 -9.09 12.57
N SER A 124 6.76 -8.12 13.36
CA SER A 124 5.37 -8.04 13.83
C SER A 124 4.33 -7.89 12.71
N LEU A 125 4.75 -7.53 11.49
CA LEU A 125 3.87 -7.44 10.33
C LEU A 125 3.44 -8.82 9.81
N LEU A 126 4.20 -9.89 10.07
CA LEU A 126 3.89 -11.22 9.55
C LEU A 126 2.48 -11.68 9.98
N GLY A 127 1.68 -12.13 9.02
CA GLY A 127 0.30 -12.57 9.25
C GLY A 127 -0.73 -11.45 9.44
N ARG A 128 -0.32 -10.18 9.49
CA ARG A 128 -1.24 -9.05 9.58
C ARG A 128 -2.06 -8.91 8.30
N LYS A 129 -3.34 -8.53 8.47
CA LYS A 129 -4.19 -8.07 7.38
C LYS A 129 -3.86 -6.62 7.08
N VAL A 130 -3.73 -6.30 5.80
CA VAL A 130 -3.31 -4.98 5.31
C VAL A 130 -4.15 -4.57 4.11
N VAL A 131 -4.23 -3.27 3.89
CA VAL A 131 -4.76 -2.64 2.67
C VAL A 131 -3.64 -1.88 1.97
N GLY A 132 -3.72 -1.73 0.66
CA GLY A 132 -2.75 -0.94 -0.11
C GLY A 132 -3.07 0.55 -0.08
N GLU A 133 -2.08 1.38 0.23
CA GLU A 133 -2.09 2.83 -0.03
C GLU A 133 -1.40 3.09 -1.37
N GLY A 134 -2.05 3.88 -2.23
CA GLY A 134 -1.58 4.20 -3.58
C GLY A 134 -0.68 5.43 -3.64
N LEU A 135 -0.65 6.25 -2.59
CA LEU A 135 0.13 7.47 -2.48
C LEU A 135 1.43 7.20 -1.74
N ARG A 136 2.55 7.50 -2.41
CA ARG A 136 3.87 7.47 -1.78
C ARG A 136 4.21 8.87 -1.31
N ASN A 137 4.56 8.98 -0.04
CA ASN A 137 4.95 10.24 0.56
C ASN A 137 6.38 10.12 1.12
N CYS A 138 7.12 11.23 1.19
CA CYS A 138 8.53 11.23 1.60
C CYS A 138 8.73 11.53 3.08
N GLU A 139 7.66 11.82 3.82
CA GLU A 139 7.63 12.15 5.25
C GLU A 139 8.51 13.34 5.67
N THR A 140 9.12 14.03 4.72
CA THR A 140 10.18 15.02 4.97
C THR A 140 9.93 16.36 4.30
N CYS A 141 9.06 16.45 3.29
CA CYS A 141 8.66 17.73 2.67
C CYS A 141 7.67 18.51 3.55
N ALA A 142 7.44 19.79 3.25
CA ALA A 142 6.54 20.63 4.06
C ALA A 142 5.11 20.05 4.16
N PRO A 143 4.42 19.68 3.07
CA PRO A 143 3.11 19.05 3.17
C PRO A 143 3.09 17.78 4.03
N CYS A 144 4.09 16.90 3.90
CA CYS A 144 4.16 15.68 4.70
C CYS A 144 4.30 15.96 6.20
N ARG A 145 5.08 16.98 6.59
CA ARG A 145 5.24 17.36 8.00
C ARG A 145 3.98 18.02 8.58
N ASP A 146 3.17 18.62 7.72
CA ASP A 146 1.90 19.24 8.07
C ASP A 146 0.74 18.22 8.08
N GLY A 147 1.00 16.96 7.70
CA GLY A 147 0.01 15.88 7.64
C GLY A 147 -0.67 15.71 6.28
N ASP A 148 -0.42 16.61 5.33
CA ASP A 148 -0.94 16.57 3.96
C ASP A 148 -0.07 15.64 3.07
N THR A 149 0.06 14.37 3.48
CA THR A 149 0.92 13.39 2.81
C THR A 149 0.50 13.09 1.36
N ASN A 150 -0.77 13.31 1.02
CA ASN A 150 -1.31 13.23 -0.33
C ASN A 150 -0.82 14.35 -1.26
N LEU A 151 -0.31 15.46 -0.70
CA LEU A 151 0.28 16.59 -1.42
C LEU A 151 1.81 16.54 -1.41
N CYS A 152 2.38 15.36 -1.13
CA CYS A 152 3.82 15.15 -1.15
C CYS A 152 4.45 15.69 -2.45
N THR A 153 5.53 16.47 -2.29
CA THR A 153 6.26 17.06 -3.42
C THR A 153 7.37 16.17 -3.95
N ALA A 154 7.62 15.02 -3.33
CA ALA A 154 8.51 14.01 -3.90
C ALA A 154 7.82 13.34 -5.08
N GLY A 155 8.55 13.17 -6.18
CA GLY A 155 8.06 12.42 -7.33
C GLY A 155 7.94 10.92 -7.03
N TYR A 156 7.25 10.20 -7.91
CA TYR A 156 7.26 8.74 -7.95
C TYR A 156 8.46 8.32 -8.81
N GLU A 157 9.51 7.78 -8.18
CA GLU A 157 10.65 7.17 -8.89
C GLU A 157 10.27 5.82 -9.54
#